data_AF-A0A9N9WC32-F1
#
_entry.id   AF-A0A9N9WC32-F1
#
_cell.length_a   1.000
_cell.length_b   1.000
_cell.length_c   1.000
_cell.angle_alpha   90.00
_cell.angle_beta   90.00
_cell.angle_gamma   90.00
#
_symmetry.space_group_name_H-M   'P 1'
#
loop_
_entity.id
_entity.type
_entity.pdbx_description
1 polymer ?
#
loop_
_entity_poly.entity_id
_entity_poly.type
_entity_poly.pdbx_seq_one_letter_code
_entity_poly.pdbx_strand_id
1 'polypeptide(L)'
;MSLKFDIYLFGVLLKVVQGSTIYLRVPGVLQSGSKESFMLLLDFAEERLACNNCIICVLKTRPDRATLLRTFMFMGFQVLPPNSPVMQEINNPDYIFLHYNMQ
;
A
#
# COMPACT_ATOMS: atom_id res chain seq x y z
N MET A 1 -19.10 8.63 -2.61
CA MET A 1 -19.00 7.92 -3.89
C MET A 1 -17.66 7.18 -3.91
N SER A 2 -17.58 6.01 -3.28
CA SER A 2 -16.35 5.20 -3.29
C SER A 2 -16.23 4.53 -4.65
N LEU A 3 -15.36 5.09 -5.49
CA LEU A 3 -14.95 4.42 -6.71
C LEU A 3 -14.11 3.20 -6.33
N LYS A 4 -14.76 2.04 -6.29
CA LYS A 4 -14.08 0.74 -6.20
C LYS A 4 -13.56 0.40 -7.59
N PHE A 5 -12.34 0.83 -7.86
CA PHE A 5 -11.59 0.35 -9.01
C PHE A 5 -10.87 -0.94 -8.62
N ASP A 6 -11.44 -2.08 -9.01
CA ASP A 6 -10.73 -3.37 -8.98
C ASP A 6 -9.77 -3.40 -10.19
N ILE A 7 -8.69 -2.64 -10.11
CA ILE A 7 -7.64 -2.65 -11.14
C ILE A 7 -6.73 -3.85 -10.86
N TYR A 8 -6.86 -4.90 -11.66
CA TYR A 8 -5.92 -6.01 -11.69
C TYR A 8 -4.72 -5.63 -12.57
N LEU A 9 -3.78 -4.85 -12.04
CA LEU A 9 -2.48 -4.68 -12.69
C LEU A 9 -1.45 -5.61 -12.04
N PHE A 10 -0.87 -6.50 -12.84
CA PHE A 10 0.37 -7.24 -12.54
C PHE A 10 0.44 -7.96 -11.18
N GLY A 11 -0.67 -8.56 -10.74
CA GLY A 11 -0.68 -9.45 -9.57
C GLY A 11 -0.73 -8.75 -8.21
N VAL A 12 -0.88 -7.43 -8.11
CA VAL A 12 -1.15 -6.75 -6.83
C VAL A 12 -2.66 -6.73 -6.57
N LEU A 13 -3.11 -7.23 -5.42
CA LEU A 13 -4.53 -7.19 -5.04
C LEU A 13 -4.84 -5.78 -4.48
N LEU A 14 -5.27 -4.88 -5.37
CA LEU A 14 -5.68 -3.52 -5.02
C LEU A 14 -6.98 -3.52 -4.20
N LYS A 15 -7.08 -2.63 -3.21
CA LYS A 15 -8.34 -2.36 -2.50
C LYS A 15 -8.53 -0.86 -2.31
N VAL A 16 -9.49 -0.29 -3.02
CA VAL A 16 -10.17 1.00 -2.75
C VAL A 16 -9.28 2.25 -2.74
N VAL A 17 -9.68 3.25 -3.54
CA VAL A 17 -9.23 4.64 -3.39
C VAL A 17 -10.25 5.36 -2.50
N GLN A 18 -9.79 6.02 -1.44
CA GLN A 18 -10.62 6.85 -0.58
C GLN A 18 -9.97 8.23 -0.45
N GLY A 19 -10.61 9.25 -1.02
CA GLY A 19 -10.01 10.58 -1.13
C GLY A 19 -8.73 10.54 -1.97
N SER A 20 -7.64 11.12 -1.45
CA SER A 20 -6.30 11.11 -2.05
C SER A 20 -5.40 9.99 -1.52
N THR A 21 -5.97 8.87 -1.04
CA THR A 21 -5.22 7.74 -0.50
C THR A 21 -5.58 6.44 -1.21
N ILE A 22 -4.56 5.71 -1.65
CA ILE A 22 -4.67 4.36 -2.20
C ILE A 22 -4.27 3.31 -1.16
N TYR A 23 -5.06 2.25 -1.02
CA TYR A 23 -4.77 1.14 -0.12
C TYR A 23 -4.44 -0.13 -0.91
N LEU A 24 -3.33 -0.77 -0.58
CA LEU A 24 -2.79 -1.91 -1.33
C LEU A 24 -2.62 -3.13 -0.44
N ARG A 25 -2.89 -4.31 -1.00
CA ARG A 25 -2.50 -5.58 -0.42
C ARG A 25 -1.63 -6.34 -1.40
N VAL A 26 -0.42 -6.66 -0.96
CA VAL A 26 0.55 -7.33 -1.80
C VAL A 26 0.50 -8.83 -1.51
N PRO A 27 0.40 -9.71 -2.53
CA PRO A 27 0.29 -11.14 -2.29
C PRO A 27 1.58 -11.78 -1.75
N GLY A 28 2.74 -11.16 -1.98
CA GLY A 28 4.06 -11.67 -1.59
C GLY A 28 5.15 -10.60 -1.66
N VAL A 29 6.39 -11.00 -1.37
CA VAL A 29 7.57 -10.13 -1.49
C VAL A 29 7.80 -9.75 -2.97
N LEU A 30 8.04 -8.47 -3.23
CA LEU A 30 8.33 -7.99 -4.58
C LEU A 30 9.69 -8.55 -5.05
N GLN A 31 9.64 -9.37 -6.10
CA GLN A 31 10.80 -9.72 -6.93
C GLN A 31 11.09 -8.58 -7.93
N SER A 32 12.22 -8.62 -8.63
CA SER A 32 12.66 -7.57 -9.55
C SER A 32 11.53 -7.09 -10.46
N GLY A 33 10.99 -7.98 -11.31
CA GLY A 33 9.91 -7.62 -12.25
C GLY A 33 8.64 -7.05 -11.60
N SER A 34 8.29 -7.50 -10.39
CA SER A 34 7.14 -6.96 -9.66
C SER A 34 7.42 -5.62 -8.97
N LYS A 35 8.70 -5.26 -8.76
CA LYS A 35 9.09 -3.95 -8.24
C LYS A 35 8.88 -2.86 -9.29
N GLU A 36 9.27 -3.10 -10.53
CA GLU A 36 9.03 -2.13 -11.62
C GLU A 36 7.53 -1.92 -11.83
N SER A 37 6.73 -3.00 -11.84
CA SER A 37 5.27 -2.89 -11.92
C SER A 37 4.67 -2.13 -10.73
N PHE A 38 5.23 -2.28 -9.54
CA PHE A 38 4.78 -1.54 -8.36
C PHE A 38 5.11 -0.05 -8.45
N MET A 39 6.28 0.32 -8.97
CA MET A 39 6.62 1.74 -9.19
C MET A 39 5.68 2.38 -10.21
N LEU A 40 5.40 1.71 -11.33
CA LEU A 40 4.44 2.19 -12.33
C LEU A 40 3.02 2.38 -11.75
N LEU A 41 2.64 1.55 -10.78
CA LEU A 41 1.37 1.72 -10.06
C LEU A 41 1.38 2.97 -9.18
N LEU A 42 2.49 3.28 -8.51
CA LEU A 42 2.63 4.52 -7.74
C LEU A 42 2.56 5.74 -8.66
N ASP A 43 3.32 5.74 -9.76
CA ASP A 43 3.32 6.82 -10.75
C ASP A 43 1.90 7.05 -11.31
N PHE A 44 1.19 5.98 -11.64
CA PHE A 44 -0.21 6.07 -12.09
C PHE A 44 -1.14 6.62 -11.02
N ALA A 45 -1.00 6.18 -9.76
CA ALA A 45 -1.83 6.66 -8.66
C ALA A 45 -1.61 8.15 -8.38
N GLU A 46 -0.38 8.62 -8.50
CA GLU A 46 -0.03 10.03 -8.34
C GLU A 46 -0.53 10.86 -9.53
N GLU A 47 -0.09 10.54 -10.75
CA GLU A 47 -0.37 11.36 -11.94
C GLU A 47 -1.82 11.30 -12.41
N ARG A 48 -2.46 10.12 -12.32
CA ARG A 48 -3.79 9.89 -12.92
C ARG A 48 -4.90 9.90 -11.90
N LEU A 49 -4.63 9.47 -10.66
CA LEU A 49 -5.64 9.43 -9.60
C LEU A 49 -5.49 10.56 -8.58
N ALA A 50 -4.45 11.40 -8.70
CA ALA A 50 -4.16 12.49 -7.76
C ALA A 50 -4.13 12.01 -6.30
N CYS A 51 -3.55 10.82 -6.09
CA CYS A 51 -3.29 10.30 -4.75
C CYS A 51 -2.03 10.94 -4.18
N ASN A 52 -2.10 11.31 -2.90
CA ASN A 52 -0.97 11.85 -2.15
C ASN A 52 -0.39 10.79 -1.20
N ASN A 53 -1.14 9.71 -0.94
CA ASN A 53 -0.78 8.72 0.06
C ASN A 53 -0.96 7.31 -0.48
N CYS A 54 0.03 6.45 -0.24
CA CYS A 54 -0.05 5.01 -0.42
C CYS A 54 -0.01 4.30 0.92
N ILE A 55 -0.96 3.41 1.19
CA ILE A 55 -0.98 2.56 2.37
C ILE A 55 -0.87 1.08 1.97
N ILE A 56 0.16 0.38 2.45
CA ILE A 56 0.26 -1.08 2.33
C ILE A 56 -0.31 -1.74 3.58
N CYS A 57 -1.26 -2.64 3.39
CA CYS A 57 -1.90 -3.41 4.44
C CYS A 57 -1.26 -4.81 4.54
N VAL A 58 -0.47 -5.05 5.58
CA VAL A 58 0.23 -6.32 5.81
C VAL A 58 -0.41 -7.10 6.96
N LEU A 59 -0.93 -8.30 6.68
CA LEU A 59 -1.46 -9.19 7.71
C LEU A 59 -0.34 -9.62 8.68
N LYS A 60 -0.62 -9.53 9.99
CA LYS A 60 0.32 -9.95 11.05
C LYS A 60 0.62 -11.45 11.00
N THR A 61 -0.31 -12.27 10.52
CA THR A 61 -0.22 -13.74 10.45
C THR A 61 0.65 -14.25 9.29
N ARG A 62 1.11 -13.38 8.39
CA ARG A 62 1.91 -13.80 7.23
C ARG A 62 3.29 -14.33 7.64
N PRO A 63 3.74 -15.46 7.05
CA PRO A 63 5.08 -16.00 7.33
C PRO A 63 6.21 -15.12 6.78
N ASP A 64 5.96 -14.40 5.68
CA ASP A 64 6.94 -13.54 5.00
C ASP A 64 6.89 -12.06 5.45
N ARG A 65 6.09 -11.76 6.49
CA ARG A 65 5.84 -10.39 6.99
C ARG A 65 7.11 -9.58 7.19
N ALA A 66 8.12 -10.14 7.85
CA ALA A 66 9.34 -9.42 8.17
C ALA A 66 10.12 -9.00 6.91
N THR A 67 10.15 -9.88 5.91
CA THR A 67 10.78 -9.57 4.62
C THR A 67 9.98 -8.54 3.85
N LEU A 68 8.65 -8.67 3.81
CA LEU A 68 7.77 -7.72 3.15
C LEU A 68 7.90 -6.30 3.74
N LEU A 69 7.89 -6.18 5.07
CA LEU A 69 8.07 -4.90 5.76
C LEU A 69 9.43 -4.28 5.40
N ARG A 70 10.52 -5.06 5.48
CA ARG A 70 11.86 -4.57 5.12
C ARG A 70 11.92 -4.10 3.67
N THR A 71 11.35 -4.86 2.73
CA THR A 71 11.32 -4.49 1.30
C THR A 71 10.67 -3.13 1.09
N PHE A 72 9.49 -2.89 1.66
CA PHE A 72 8.82 -1.60 1.51
C PHE A 72 9.52 -0.47 2.27
N MET A 73 10.09 -0.75 3.44
CA MET A 73 10.92 0.23 4.15
C MET A 73 12.13 0.67 3.31
N PHE A 74 12.79 -0.25 2.60
CA PHE A 74 13.86 0.10 1.66
C PHE A 74 13.38 0.95 0.48
N MET A 75 12.10 0.87 0.13
CA MET A 75 11.46 1.70 -0.91
C MET A 75 10.97 3.04 -0.37
N GLY A 76 11.22 3.37 0.90
CA GLY A 76 10.85 4.63 1.52
C GLY A 76 9.50 4.62 2.27
N PHE A 77 8.83 3.47 2.36
CA PHE A 77 7.64 3.35 3.19
C PHE A 77 8.00 3.37 4.69
N GLN A 78 7.12 3.94 5.50
CA GLN A 78 7.27 4.00 6.95
C GLN A 78 6.11 3.29 7.64
N VAL A 79 6.34 2.64 8.78
CA VAL A 79 5.24 2.04 9.55
C VAL A 79 4.36 3.15 10.10
N LEU A 80 3.06 3.06 9.84
CA LEU A 80 2.11 4.00 10.40
C LEU A 80 2.06 3.86 11.92
N PRO A 81 2.27 4.96 12.66
CA PRO A 81 2.17 4.91 14.09
C PRO A 81 0.69 4.78 14.51
N PRO A 82 0.39 4.03 15.60
CA PRO A 82 -0.99 3.78 16.03
C PRO A 82 -1.81 5.03 16.34
N ASN A 83 -1.15 6.15 16.65
CA ASN A 83 -1.76 7.43 16.98
C ASN A 83 -1.91 8.38 15.77
N SER A 84 -1.60 7.94 14.55
CA SER A 84 -1.79 8.77 13.36
C SER A 84 -3.28 9.00 13.06
N PRO A 85 -3.67 10.17 12.52
CA PRO A 85 -5.06 10.44 12.13
C PRO A 85 -5.61 9.40 11.15
N VAL A 86 -4.80 8.98 10.18
CA VAL A 86 -5.15 7.93 9.20
C VAL A 86 -5.51 6.61 9.89
N MET A 87 -4.86 6.27 11.01
CA MET A 87 -5.15 5.05 11.76
C MET A 87 -6.53 5.06 12.40
N GLN A 88 -7.15 6.22 12.63
CA GLN A 88 -8.52 6.31 13.15
C GLN A 88 -9.55 5.77 12.16
N GLU A 89 -9.26 5.87 10.85
CA GLU A 89 -10.18 5.45 9.78
C GLU A 89 -10.01 3.96 9.41
N ILE A 90 -8.80 3.41 9.51
CA ILE A 90 -8.47 2.06 9.03
C ILE A 90 -8.18 1.05 10.16
N ASN A 91 -8.47 1.41 11.41
CA ASN A 91 -8.09 0.64 12.60
C ASN A 91 -8.51 -0.83 12.51
N ASN A 92 -7.54 -1.70 12.22
CA ASN A 92 -7.72 -3.14 12.21
C ASN A 92 -6.53 -3.82 12.93
N PRO A 93 -6.77 -4.51 14.04
CA PRO A 93 -5.70 -5.09 14.87
C PRO A 93 -4.95 -6.22 14.17
N ASP A 94 -5.48 -6.82 13.11
CA ASP A 94 -4.84 -7.93 12.39
C ASP A 94 -3.77 -7.46 11.39
N TYR A 95 -3.67 -6.15 11.15
CA TYR A 95 -2.80 -5.57 10.15
C TYR A 95 -1.70 -4.70 10.74
N ILE A 96 -0.61 -4.61 10.00
CA ILE A 96 0.41 -3.58 10.09
C ILE A 96 0.27 -2.74 8.83
N PHE A 97 0.25 -1.43 8.99
CA PHE A 97 0.13 -0.50 7.88
C PHE A 97 1.46 0.20 7.64
N LEU A 98 1.84 0.31 6.37
CA LEU A 98 2.98 1.09 5.91
C LEU A 98 2.45 2.25 5.08
N HIS A 99 2.97 3.45 5.30
CA HIS A 99 2.61 4.66 4.57
C HIS A 99 3.77 5.15 3.71
N TYR A 100 3.43 5.64 2.53
CA TYR A 100 4.30 6.37 1.64
C TYR A 100 3.60 7.64 1.17
N ASN A 101 4.31 8.76 1.23
CA ASN A 101 3.85 10.04 0.73
C ASN A 101 4.28 10.17 -0.74
N MET A 102 3.30 10.25 -1.64
CA MET A 102 3.49 10.55 -3.06
C MET A 102 3.70 12.07 -3.18
N GLN A 103 4.76 12.52 -3.84
CA GLN A 103 5.20 13.93 -3.83
C GLN A 103 4.93 14.63 -5.16
#